data_AF-A0A8J2Y6B1-F1
#
_entry.id   AF-A0A8J2Y6B1-F1
#
_cell.length_a   1.000
_cell.length_b   1.000
_cell.length_c   1.000
_cell.angle_alpha   90.00
_cell.angle_beta   90.00
_cell.angle_gamma   90.00
#
_symmetry.space_group_name_H-M   'P 1'
#
loop_
_entity.id
_entity.type
_entity.pdbx_description
1 polymer ?
#
loop_
_entity_poly.entity_id
_entity_poly.type
_entity_poly.pdbx_seq_one_letter_code
_entity_poly.pdbx_strand_id
1 'polypeptide(L)'
;MKTCLISVVAVSLAATAACEATVSQSNSATPEEYADNEQFLPEIVRDGETYAFRDWYGEPAPSAFVPCADETRWRLPISGRCVGVVDYDALPSKVAAVDYPGCTWVNTEADFGVDALLFRALGCSDQTTELDYGGGAHAAELTYAVSPAYGDIHLGHVAVRIATYWGDDEFRLRETIPEETMDACEIRPAGEGYPGGAMVIAPRADAPSADCGLYAQGTDYDTFWMVSPDKDYVYAVSLPAEGWDIDPFSFEVVTPE
;
A
#
# COMPACT_ATOMS: atom_id res chain seq x y z
N MET A 1 -41.30 -36.64 -0.37
CA MET A 1 -42.43 -35.68 -0.45
C MET A 1 -43.31 -35.81 0.78
N LYS A 2 -43.18 -34.89 1.73
CA LYS A 2 -44.22 -34.52 2.71
C LYS A 2 -43.80 -33.21 3.38
N THR A 3 -44.70 -32.25 3.28
CA THR A 3 -44.62 -30.84 3.65
C THR A 3 -44.65 -30.68 5.18
N CYS A 4 -43.88 -29.73 5.72
CA CYS A 4 -44.12 -29.17 7.06
C CYS A 4 -44.57 -27.71 6.90
N LEU A 5 -45.83 -27.46 7.25
CA LEU A 5 -46.38 -26.14 7.55
C LEU A 5 -46.18 -25.89 9.04
N ILE A 6 -45.58 -24.75 9.41
CA ILE A 6 -45.75 -24.16 10.74
C ILE A 6 -46.07 -22.68 10.53
N SER A 7 -47.24 -22.30 11.04
CA SER A 7 -47.65 -20.92 11.25
C SER A 7 -47.64 -20.61 12.75
N VAL A 8 -47.54 -19.31 13.00
CA VAL A 8 -47.96 -18.50 14.17
C VAL A 8 -46.91 -18.11 15.22
N VAL A 9 -46.93 -16.79 15.46
CA VAL A 9 -46.68 -15.99 16.68
C VAL A 9 -45.30 -15.34 16.84
N ALA A 10 -45.33 -14.01 16.81
CA ALA A 10 -44.28 -13.10 17.24
C ALA A 10 -44.15 -13.06 18.76
N VAL A 11 -42.92 -13.16 19.30
CA VAL A 11 -42.49 -12.55 20.57
C VAL A 11 -41.01 -12.19 20.46
N SER A 12 -40.75 -10.91 20.73
CA SER A 12 -39.52 -10.26 21.23
C SER A 12 -38.39 -11.16 21.75
N LEU A 13 -37.18 -10.97 21.22
CA LEU A 13 -35.93 -10.64 21.92
C LEU A 13 -34.80 -10.62 20.89
N ALA A 14 -34.34 -9.43 20.49
CA ALA A 14 -33.12 -9.30 19.69
C ALA A 14 -31.91 -9.49 20.61
N ALA A 15 -31.47 -10.74 20.76
CA ALA A 15 -30.12 -11.05 21.20
C ALA A 15 -29.22 -10.98 19.97
N THR A 16 -28.34 -9.98 19.93
CA THR A 16 -27.22 -9.90 18.99
C THR A 16 -26.29 -11.08 19.29
N ALA A 17 -26.42 -12.16 18.55
CA ALA A 17 -25.44 -13.23 18.54
C ALA A 17 -24.20 -12.71 17.80
N ALA A 18 -23.09 -12.58 18.51
CA ALA A 18 -21.78 -12.43 17.91
C ALA A 18 -21.50 -13.69 17.08
N CYS A 19 -21.46 -13.54 15.75
CA CYS A 19 -20.82 -14.51 14.88
C CYS A 19 -19.31 -14.29 14.99
N GLU A 20 -18.67 -14.92 15.97
CA GLU A 20 -17.25 -15.24 15.84
C GLU A 20 -17.15 -16.33 14.77
N ALA A 21 -16.87 -15.93 13.53
CA ALA A 21 -16.44 -16.84 12.50
C ALA A 21 -15.00 -17.25 12.82
N THR A 22 -14.83 -18.26 13.67
CA THR A 22 -13.54 -18.92 13.82
C THR A 22 -13.32 -19.76 12.56
N VAL A 23 -12.56 -19.22 11.60
CA VAL A 23 -11.99 -19.99 10.50
C VAL A 23 -10.92 -20.91 11.10
N SER A 24 -11.34 -22.08 11.55
CA SER A 24 -10.42 -23.16 11.91
C SER A 24 -10.22 -24.01 10.65
N GLN A 25 -9.21 -23.64 9.85
CA GLN A 25 -8.67 -24.54 8.83
C GLN A 25 -7.61 -25.42 9.50
N SER A 26 -7.88 -26.72 9.62
CA SER A 26 -6.87 -27.70 10.01
C SER A 26 -6.01 -28.01 8.79
N ASN A 27 -4.86 -27.35 8.68
CA ASN A 27 -3.98 -27.47 7.54
C ASN A 27 -2.99 -28.63 7.73
N SER A 28 -3.29 -29.78 7.11
CA SER A 28 -2.35 -30.91 6.97
C SER A 28 -2.00 -31.22 5.51
N ALA A 29 -2.18 -30.25 4.61
CA ALA A 29 -1.86 -30.41 3.19
C ALA A 29 -0.33 -30.47 2.99
N THR A 30 0.10 -31.28 2.03
CA THR A 30 1.51 -31.39 1.63
C THR A 30 1.92 -30.20 0.75
N PRO A 31 3.20 -29.82 0.66
CA PRO A 31 3.66 -28.73 -0.21
C PRO A 31 3.25 -28.88 -1.69
N GLU A 32 3.13 -30.12 -2.19
CA GLU A 32 2.60 -30.40 -3.54
C GLU A 32 1.09 -30.10 -3.65
N GLU A 33 0.30 -30.32 -2.60
CA GLU A 33 -1.12 -29.94 -2.57
C GLU A 33 -1.36 -28.43 -2.40
N TYR A 34 -0.37 -27.68 -1.91
CA TYR A 34 -0.42 -26.22 -1.87
C TYR A 34 -0.13 -25.59 -3.24
N ALA A 35 0.81 -26.16 -4.01
CA ALA A 35 1.17 -25.65 -5.33
C ALA A 35 0.00 -25.74 -6.35
N ASP A 36 -0.87 -26.74 -6.20
CA ASP A 36 -2.06 -26.93 -7.04
C ASP A 36 -3.33 -26.23 -6.48
N ASN A 37 -3.28 -25.63 -5.29
CA ASN A 37 -4.44 -24.96 -4.68
C ASN A 37 -4.38 -23.44 -4.92
N GLU A 38 -4.91 -23.02 -6.07
CA GLU A 38 -5.23 -21.61 -6.34
C GLU A 38 -6.17 -20.99 -5.30
N GLN A 39 -6.85 -21.81 -4.47
CA GLN A 39 -7.72 -21.35 -3.38
C GLN A 39 -7.02 -20.49 -2.32
N PHE A 40 -5.69 -20.47 -2.27
CA PHE A 40 -4.94 -19.65 -1.31
C PHE A 40 -4.54 -18.28 -1.84
N LEU A 41 -4.73 -18.00 -3.14
CA LEU A 41 -4.47 -16.69 -3.69
C LEU A 41 -5.68 -15.77 -3.44
N PRO A 42 -5.46 -14.51 -3.07
CA PRO A 42 -6.56 -13.57 -2.91
C PRO A 42 -7.28 -13.37 -4.24
N GLU A 43 -8.61 -13.35 -4.20
CA GLU A 43 -9.41 -12.82 -5.30
C GLU A 43 -9.23 -11.31 -5.36
N ILE A 44 -8.97 -10.77 -6.55
CA ILE A 44 -8.78 -9.33 -6.73
C ILE A 44 -10.12 -8.71 -7.11
N VAL A 45 -10.60 -7.76 -6.33
CA VAL A 45 -11.86 -7.05 -6.61
C VAL A 45 -11.55 -5.65 -7.12
N ARG A 46 -11.89 -5.37 -8.38
CA ARG A 46 -11.67 -4.08 -9.06
C ARG A 46 -12.93 -3.69 -9.81
N ASP A 47 -13.39 -2.45 -9.66
CA ASP A 47 -14.59 -1.92 -10.33
C ASP A 47 -15.85 -2.78 -10.16
N GLY A 48 -15.96 -3.50 -9.04
CA GLY A 48 -17.07 -4.41 -8.74
C GLY A 48 -17.01 -5.76 -9.47
N GLU A 49 -15.91 -6.05 -10.16
CA GLU A 49 -15.63 -7.34 -10.79
C GLU A 49 -14.52 -8.08 -10.04
N THR A 50 -14.60 -9.41 -10.05
CA THR A 50 -13.62 -10.30 -9.42
C THR A 50 -12.69 -10.88 -10.49
N TYR A 51 -11.39 -10.75 -10.25
CA TYR A 51 -10.31 -11.19 -11.12
C TYR A 51 -9.45 -12.25 -10.42
N ALA A 52 -8.96 -13.21 -11.18
CA ALA A 52 -7.95 -14.13 -10.67
C ALA A 52 -6.64 -13.37 -10.45
N PHE A 53 -5.94 -13.65 -9.35
CA PHE A 53 -4.63 -13.05 -9.04
C PHE A 53 -3.67 -13.11 -10.24
N ARG A 54 -3.61 -14.26 -10.92
CA ARG A 54 -2.72 -14.49 -12.06
C ARG A 54 -3.00 -13.61 -13.28
N ASP A 55 -4.25 -13.22 -13.48
CA ASP A 55 -4.63 -12.38 -14.61
C ASP A 55 -4.13 -10.94 -14.43
N TRP A 56 -3.93 -10.51 -13.17
CA TRP A 56 -3.53 -9.15 -12.83
C TRP A 56 -2.05 -9.04 -12.47
N TYR A 57 -1.58 -9.87 -11.56
CA TYR A 57 -0.23 -9.83 -10.98
C TYR A 57 0.72 -10.88 -11.57
N GLY A 58 0.23 -11.75 -12.46
CA GLY A 58 1.02 -12.81 -13.06
C GLY A 58 1.27 -14.00 -12.12
N GLU A 59 2.36 -14.72 -12.36
CA GLU A 59 2.68 -15.92 -11.58
C GLU A 59 3.10 -15.53 -10.15
N PRO A 60 2.43 -16.06 -9.11
CA PRO A 60 2.84 -15.81 -7.73
C PRO A 60 4.24 -16.39 -7.47
N ALA A 61 4.91 -15.83 -6.45
CA ALA A 61 6.20 -16.34 -6.02
C ALA A 61 6.11 -17.85 -5.71
N PRO A 62 7.07 -18.68 -6.15
CA PRO A 62 7.07 -20.11 -5.84
C PRO A 62 6.98 -20.39 -4.34
N SER A 63 7.62 -19.56 -3.52
CA SER A 63 7.56 -19.67 -2.07
C SER A 63 6.20 -19.31 -1.47
N ALA A 64 5.31 -18.59 -2.17
CA ALA A 64 4.00 -18.18 -1.65
C ALA A 64 3.13 -19.37 -1.18
N PHE A 65 3.35 -20.55 -1.75
CA PHE A 65 2.65 -21.79 -1.43
C PHE A 65 3.31 -22.61 -0.29
N VAL A 66 4.42 -22.11 0.25
CA VAL A 66 5.14 -22.78 1.34
C VAL A 66 4.75 -22.13 2.66
N PRO A 67 4.25 -22.89 3.66
CA PRO A 67 3.94 -22.34 4.97
C PRO A 67 5.11 -21.55 5.56
N CYS A 68 4.79 -20.47 6.26
CA CYS A 68 5.76 -19.80 7.09
C CYS A 68 6.28 -20.73 8.20
N ALA A 69 7.50 -20.51 8.69
CA ALA A 69 8.06 -21.27 9.80
C ALA A 69 7.16 -21.21 11.06
N ASP A 70 6.43 -20.10 11.18
CA ASP A 70 5.28 -19.96 12.05
C ASP A 70 4.01 -20.23 11.22
N GLU A 71 3.43 -21.42 11.39
CA GLU A 71 2.29 -21.91 10.60
C GLU A 71 1.02 -21.06 10.75
N THR A 72 1.01 -20.09 11.67
CA THR A 72 -0.10 -19.14 11.84
C THR A 72 -0.04 -17.98 10.84
N ARG A 73 1.06 -17.85 10.08
CA ARG A 73 1.30 -16.76 9.14
C ARG A 73 1.27 -17.27 7.71
N TRP A 74 0.64 -16.49 6.84
CA TRP A 74 0.66 -16.72 5.40
C TRP A 74 1.80 -15.93 4.74
N ARG A 75 2.14 -16.32 3.51
CA ARG A 75 3.07 -15.57 2.66
C ARG A 75 2.30 -14.62 1.76
N LEU A 76 2.92 -13.49 1.48
CA LEU A 76 2.45 -12.53 0.49
C LEU A 76 2.66 -13.13 -0.92
N PRO A 77 1.67 -13.05 -1.81
CA PRO A 77 1.65 -13.83 -3.05
C PRO A 77 2.67 -13.39 -4.12
N ILE A 78 3.03 -12.11 -4.20
CA ILE A 78 3.98 -11.52 -5.17
C ILE A 78 5.42 -11.72 -4.69
N SER A 79 5.77 -11.31 -3.46
CA SER A 79 7.14 -11.42 -2.94
C SER A 79 7.47 -12.80 -2.39
N GLY A 80 6.45 -13.58 -2.03
CA GLY A 80 6.62 -14.82 -1.28
C GLY A 80 7.00 -14.60 0.19
N ARG A 81 7.07 -13.36 0.70
CA ARG A 81 7.52 -13.10 2.07
C ARG A 81 6.45 -13.43 3.09
N CYS A 82 6.83 -13.94 4.25
CA CYS A 82 5.90 -14.16 5.35
C CYS A 82 5.37 -12.84 5.93
N VAL A 83 4.05 -12.75 6.12
CA VAL A 83 3.42 -11.59 6.76
C VAL A 83 4.02 -11.37 8.15
N GLY A 84 4.23 -10.11 8.52
CA GLY A 84 4.79 -9.75 9.83
C GLY A 84 6.25 -10.16 10.06
N VAL A 85 7.01 -10.59 9.03
CA VAL A 85 8.46 -10.78 9.17
C VAL A 85 9.21 -9.45 9.21
N VAL A 86 8.71 -8.45 8.48
CA VAL A 86 9.25 -7.09 8.60
C VAL A 86 8.61 -6.44 9.83
N ASP A 87 9.44 -6.22 10.85
CA ASP A 87 9.07 -5.50 12.06
C ASP A 87 9.10 -4.00 11.79
N TYR A 88 8.04 -3.50 11.16
CA TYR A 88 7.88 -2.06 10.92
C TYR A 88 7.61 -1.28 12.22
N ASP A 89 7.25 -1.94 13.32
CA ASP A 89 7.11 -1.31 14.63
C ASP A 89 8.48 -0.96 15.24
N ALA A 90 9.53 -1.66 14.82
CA ALA A 90 10.91 -1.30 15.12
C ALA A 90 11.44 -0.15 14.25
N LEU A 91 10.80 0.15 13.12
CA LEU A 91 11.14 1.36 12.37
C LEU A 91 10.62 2.58 13.13
N PRO A 92 11.36 3.69 13.15
CA PRO A 92 10.88 4.95 13.70
C PRO A 92 9.81 5.55 12.76
N SER A 93 8.70 4.85 12.54
CA SER A 93 7.54 5.39 11.84
C SER A 93 6.96 6.49 12.74
N LYS A 94 6.99 7.72 12.24
CA LYS A 94 6.46 8.89 12.93
C LYS A 94 5.07 9.28 12.45
N VAL A 95 4.41 8.45 11.64
CA VAL A 95 3.05 8.73 11.22
C VAL A 95 2.23 8.87 12.50
N ALA A 96 1.79 10.09 12.79
CA ALA A 96 0.82 10.32 13.84
C ALA A 96 -0.42 9.59 13.36
N ALA A 97 -0.59 8.36 13.81
CA ALA A 97 -1.63 7.47 13.31
C ALA A 97 -2.95 8.22 13.49
N VAL A 98 -3.53 8.64 12.37
CA VAL A 98 -4.93 9.02 12.36
C VAL A 98 -5.66 7.76 12.79
N ASP A 99 -6.40 7.87 13.89
CA ASP A 99 -7.16 6.75 14.41
C ASP A 99 -8.34 6.53 13.47
N TYR A 100 -8.23 5.48 12.65
CA TYR A 100 -9.32 5.01 11.80
C TYR A 100 -10.03 3.87 12.56
N PRO A 101 -11.25 4.10 13.10
CA PRO A 101 -11.89 3.11 13.95
C PRO A 101 -12.14 1.79 13.21
N GLY A 102 -11.68 0.69 13.80
CA GLY A 102 -11.80 -0.65 13.21
C GLY A 102 -10.74 -0.99 12.17
N CYS A 103 -9.72 -0.15 12.04
CA CYS A 103 -8.59 -0.38 11.16
C CYS A 103 -7.31 -0.69 11.93
N THR A 104 -6.41 -1.42 11.29
CA THR A 104 -5.10 -1.77 11.81
C THR A 104 -4.06 -1.63 10.71
N TRP A 105 -2.85 -1.24 11.09
CA TRP A 105 -1.72 -1.29 10.16
C TRP A 105 -1.31 -2.74 9.90
N VAL A 106 -1.20 -3.10 8.63
CA VAL A 106 -0.83 -4.44 8.18
C VAL A 106 0.29 -4.35 7.15
N ASN A 107 1.10 -5.40 7.08
CA ASN A 107 2.13 -5.52 6.05
C ASN A 107 1.49 -6.08 4.79
N THR A 108 1.73 -5.42 3.67
CA THR A 108 1.23 -5.79 2.36
C THR A 108 2.32 -5.57 1.31
N GLU A 109 1.98 -5.75 0.05
CA GLU A 109 2.87 -5.56 -1.07
C GLU A 109 2.14 -5.04 -2.30
N ALA A 110 2.92 -4.53 -3.25
CA ALA A 110 2.50 -4.21 -4.59
C ALA A 110 3.46 -4.84 -5.59
N ASP A 111 2.97 -5.07 -6.81
CA ASP A 111 3.82 -5.40 -7.94
C ASP A 111 4.86 -4.30 -8.15
N PHE A 112 6.06 -4.69 -8.53
CA PHE A 112 7.14 -3.79 -8.93
C PHE A 112 7.92 -4.36 -10.12
N GLY A 113 7.20 -4.88 -11.11
CA GLY A 113 7.74 -5.37 -12.37
C GLY A 113 8.30 -6.78 -12.25
N VAL A 114 9.60 -6.90 -11.97
CA VAL A 114 10.23 -8.21 -11.67
C VAL A 114 10.51 -8.41 -10.18
N ASP A 115 10.34 -7.35 -9.41
CA ASP A 115 10.46 -7.31 -7.97
C ASP A 115 9.08 -7.06 -7.35
N ALA A 116 8.99 -7.09 -6.02
CA ALA A 116 7.83 -6.65 -5.26
C ALA A 116 8.21 -5.45 -4.40
N LEU A 117 7.26 -4.54 -4.16
CA LEU A 117 7.41 -3.49 -3.15
C LEU A 117 6.65 -3.90 -1.88
N LEU A 118 7.38 -4.17 -0.80
CA LEU A 118 6.78 -4.35 0.53
C LEU A 118 6.50 -2.99 1.16
N PHE A 119 5.38 -2.89 1.85
CA PHE A 119 5.03 -1.71 2.64
C PHE A 119 4.00 -2.03 3.72
N ARG A 120 3.85 -1.11 4.67
CA ARG A 120 2.81 -1.12 5.70
C ARG A 120 1.69 -0.17 5.26
N ALA A 121 0.47 -0.67 5.32
CA ALA A 121 -0.72 0.05 4.90
C ALA A 121 -1.87 -0.20 5.87
N LEU A 122 -2.94 0.58 5.77
CA LEU A 122 -4.11 0.44 6.60
C LEU A 122 -5.01 -0.70 6.08
N GLY A 123 -5.37 -1.63 6.95
CA GLY A 123 -6.40 -2.63 6.71
C GLY A 123 -7.60 -2.40 7.61
N CYS A 124 -8.81 -2.37 7.04
CA CYS A 124 -10.07 -2.22 7.77
C CYS A 124 -11.03 -3.33 7.33
N SER A 125 -11.59 -4.06 8.30
CA SER A 125 -12.48 -5.21 8.02
C SER A 125 -11.82 -6.23 7.07
N ASP A 126 -12.32 -6.36 5.83
CA ASP A 126 -11.88 -7.28 4.79
C ASP A 126 -11.09 -6.60 3.65
N GLN A 127 -10.74 -5.32 3.81
CA GLN A 127 -10.00 -4.55 2.82
C GLN A 127 -8.67 -4.05 3.37
N THR A 128 -7.64 -4.06 2.52
CA THR A 128 -6.33 -3.46 2.79
C THR A 128 -6.06 -2.41 1.73
N THR A 129 -5.41 -1.30 2.07
CA THR A 129 -4.93 -0.33 1.06
C THR A 129 -4.02 -1.06 0.07
N GLU A 130 -4.33 -0.93 -1.22
CA GLU A 130 -3.59 -1.55 -2.32
C GLU A 130 -3.12 -0.50 -3.31
N LEU A 131 -1.96 -0.79 -3.91
CA LEU A 131 -1.36 0.03 -4.95
C LEU A 131 -1.22 -0.78 -6.24
N ASP A 132 -1.62 -0.19 -7.37
CA ASP A 132 -1.40 -0.73 -8.70
C ASP A 132 -0.11 -0.16 -9.31
N TYR A 133 0.67 -1.04 -9.93
CA TYR A 133 1.94 -0.73 -10.55
C TYR A 133 1.78 -0.21 -11.98
N GLY A 134 2.30 0.99 -12.22
CA GLY A 134 2.48 1.60 -13.53
C GLY A 134 3.97 1.70 -13.86
N GLY A 135 4.48 0.78 -14.69
CA GLY A 135 5.85 0.86 -15.19
C GLY A 135 6.07 2.03 -16.14
N GLY A 136 7.20 2.74 -16.00
CA GLY A 136 7.58 3.86 -16.87
C GLY A 136 9.08 3.87 -17.19
N ALA A 137 9.45 4.53 -18.29
CA ALA A 137 10.82 4.52 -18.80
C ALA A 137 11.86 5.15 -17.84
N HIS A 138 11.43 6.04 -16.95
CA HIS A 138 12.31 6.79 -16.04
C HIS A 138 11.98 6.62 -14.56
N ALA A 139 10.74 6.25 -14.27
CA ALA A 139 10.22 6.01 -12.94
C ALA A 139 9.01 5.09 -13.06
N ALA A 140 8.78 4.31 -12.01
CA ALA A 140 7.52 3.62 -11.79
C ALA A 140 6.57 4.51 -10.99
N GLU A 141 5.27 4.30 -11.17
CA GLU A 141 4.21 4.95 -10.41
C GLU A 141 3.38 3.88 -9.71
N LEU A 142 3.08 4.11 -8.44
CA LEU A 142 2.18 3.29 -7.64
C LEU A 142 0.94 4.10 -7.34
N THR A 143 -0.18 3.60 -7.83
CA THR A 143 -1.46 4.32 -7.85
C THR A 143 -2.43 3.66 -6.89
N TYR A 144 -3.20 4.45 -6.14
CA TYR A 144 -4.25 3.91 -5.28
C TYR A 144 -5.24 3.08 -6.07
N ALA A 145 -5.41 1.84 -5.62
CA ALA A 145 -6.30 0.88 -6.24
C ALA A 145 -7.38 0.37 -5.27
N VAL A 146 -7.05 0.34 -3.97
CA VAL A 146 -8.00 0.25 -2.86
C VAL A 146 -7.54 1.20 -1.76
N SER A 147 -8.47 1.90 -1.12
CA SER A 147 -8.23 2.59 0.15
C SER A 147 -9.44 2.41 1.08
N PRO A 148 -9.33 1.62 2.16
CA PRO A 148 -10.43 1.44 3.10
C PRO A 148 -10.69 2.70 3.95
N ALA A 149 -9.71 3.59 4.07
CA ALA A 149 -9.87 4.88 4.76
C ALA A 149 -10.74 5.86 3.95
N TYR A 150 -10.56 5.87 2.63
CA TYR A 150 -11.08 6.92 1.75
C TYR A 150 -12.08 6.45 0.70
N GLY A 151 -12.30 5.13 0.58
CA GLY A 151 -13.10 4.55 -0.48
C GLY A 151 -12.56 4.97 -1.85
N ASP A 152 -13.47 5.48 -2.70
CA ASP A 152 -13.14 5.78 -4.10
C ASP A 152 -12.44 7.15 -4.31
N ILE A 153 -12.30 7.97 -3.25
CA ILE A 153 -11.92 9.39 -3.37
C ILE A 153 -10.53 9.55 -4.00
N HIS A 154 -9.58 8.66 -3.65
CA HIS A 154 -8.20 8.73 -4.13
C HIS A 154 -7.86 7.65 -5.15
N LEU A 155 -8.82 6.85 -5.60
CA LEU A 155 -8.55 5.84 -6.62
C LEU A 155 -8.02 6.50 -7.91
N GLY A 156 -6.97 5.92 -8.47
CA GLY A 156 -6.28 6.49 -9.63
C GLY A 156 -5.29 7.62 -9.29
N HIS A 157 -5.18 8.06 -8.03
CA HIS A 157 -4.14 8.99 -7.60
C HIS A 157 -2.80 8.29 -7.40
N VAL A 158 -1.71 8.89 -7.88
CA VAL A 158 -0.35 8.37 -7.72
C VAL A 158 0.13 8.62 -6.30
N ALA A 159 0.09 7.59 -5.46
CA ALA A 159 0.55 7.64 -4.07
C ALA A 159 2.07 7.79 -3.98
N VAL A 160 2.79 7.06 -4.84
CA VAL A 160 4.26 7.05 -4.85
C VAL A 160 4.80 6.94 -6.26
N ARG A 161 5.76 7.79 -6.60
CA ARG A 161 6.61 7.65 -7.78
C ARG A 161 7.99 7.16 -7.35
N ILE A 162 8.52 6.13 -7.99
CA ILE A 162 9.79 5.49 -7.61
C ILE A 162 10.77 5.57 -8.78
N ALA A 163 11.95 6.13 -8.53
CA ALA A 163 13.03 6.23 -9.51
C ALA A 163 14.34 5.69 -8.94
N THR A 164 15.23 5.17 -9.78
CA THR A 164 16.58 4.78 -9.35
C THR A 164 17.37 6.01 -8.91
N TYR A 165 18.09 5.87 -7.79
CA TYR A 165 18.98 6.90 -7.28
C TYR A 165 20.34 6.87 -8.00
N TRP A 166 20.82 8.05 -8.43
CA TRP A 166 22.08 8.19 -9.20
C TRP A 166 23.12 9.11 -8.52
N GLY A 167 23.05 9.29 -7.21
CA GLY A 167 24.03 10.09 -6.46
C GLY A 167 23.71 11.59 -6.35
N ASP A 168 22.74 12.08 -7.13
CA ASP A 168 22.17 13.42 -7.09
C ASP A 168 20.63 13.31 -7.12
N ASP A 169 20.02 13.34 -5.94
CA ASP A 169 18.56 13.35 -5.77
C ASP A 169 17.94 14.66 -6.21
N GLU A 170 18.64 15.78 -6.03
CA GLU A 170 18.15 17.10 -6.40
C GLU A 170 17.84 17.20 -7.89
N PHE A 171 18.63 16.54 -8.75
CA PHE A 171 18.33 16.43 -10.18
C PHE A 171 16.93 15.85 -10.45
N ARG A 172 16.58 14.71 -9.81
CA ARG A 172 15.27 14.06 -10.00
C ARG A 172 14.11 14.92 -9.50
N LEU A 173 14.32 15.64 -8.40
CA LEU A 173 13.33 16.57 -7.88
C LEU A 173 13.13 17.74 -8.84
N ARG A 174 14.22 18.32 -9.38
CA ARG A 174 14.17 19.43 -10.34
C ARG A 174 13.50 19.06 -11.65
N GLU A 175 13.62 17.81 -12.12
CA GLU A 175 12.93 17.33 -13.34
C GLU A 175 11.40 17.44 -13.23
N THR A 176 10.84 17.52 -12.02
CA THR A 176 9.39 17.66 -11.81
C THR A 176 8.89 19.09 -11.80
N ILE A 177 9.79 20.08 -11.78
CA ILE A 177 9.46 21.49 -11.75
C ILE A 177 9.38 22.00 -13.20
N PRO A 178 8.30 22.72 -13.60
CA PRO A 178 8.22 23.33 -14.92
C PRO A 178 9.39 24.28 -15.18
N GLU A 179 9.95 24.26 -16.39
CA GLU A 179 11.14 25.06 -16.76
C GLU A 179 10.88 26.56 -16.55
N GLU A 180 9.67 27.02 -16.84
CA GLU A 180 9.23 28.41 -16.70
C GLU A 180 9.19 28.93 -15.25
N THR A 181 9.10 28.05 -14.26
CA THR A 181 8.96 28.40 -12.83
C THR A 181 10.11 27.89 -11.98
N MET A 182 11.10 27.21 -12.56
CA MET A 182 12.21 26.59 -11.83
C MET A 182 12.93 27.56 -10.88
N ASP A 183 13.17 28.80 -11.29
CA ASP A 183 13.85 29.81 -10.45
C ASP A 183 12.97 30.37 -9.31
N ALA A 184 11.65 30.18 -9.41
CA ALA A 184 10.64 30.60 -8.45
C ALA A 184 10.30 29.51 -7.41
N CYS A 185 10.84 28.30 -7.60
CA CYS A 185 10.64 27.15 -6.73
C CYS A 185 11.92 26.85 -5.94
N GLU A 186 11.77 26.21 -4.79
CA GLU A 186 12.88 25.75 -3.96
C GLU A 186 12.66 24.32 -3.49
N ILE A 187 13.77 23.59 -3.37
CA ILE A 187 13.84 22.28 -2.74
C ILE A 187 14.44 22.50 -1.36
N ARG A 188 13.72 22.08 -0.31
CA ARG A 188 14.17 22.28 1.08
C ARG A 188 13.75 21.10 1.97
N PRO A 189 14.39 20.92 3.14
CA PRO A 189 13.93 19.93 4.11
C PRO A 189 12.45 20.11 4.45
N ALA A 190 11.72 19.00 4.52
CA ALA A 190 10.29 18.97 4.79
C ALA A 190 9.94 19.52 6.18
N GLY A 191 10.81 19.24 7.17
CA GLY A 191 10.67 19.71 8.54
C GLY A 191 10.06 18.67 9.48
N GLU A 192 9.41 19.14 10.54
CA GLU A 192 8.75 18.29 11.54
C GLU A 192 7.50 17.63 10.95
N GLY A 193 7.19 16.40 11.38
CA GLY A 193 6.04 15.61 10.88
C GLY A 193 6.35 14.69 9.71
N TYR A 194 7.43 14.94 8.96
CA TYR A 194 7.84 14.14 7.80
C TYR A 194 8.97 13.14 8.14
N PRO A 195 9.25 12.18 7.24
CA PRO A 195 10.42 11.31 7.36
C PRO A 195 11.75 12.06 7.49
N GLY A 196 12.69 11.47 8.23
CA GLY A 196 14.02 12.03 8.39
C GLY A 196 14.74 12.11 7.06
N GLY A 197 15.23 13.30 6.69
CA GLY A 197 15.84 13.54 5.38
C GLY A 197 14.85 13.75 4.24
N ALA A 198 13.54 13.81 4.53
CA ALA A 198 12.56 14.14 3.52
C ALA A 198 12.73 15.58 3.02
N MET A 199 12.54 15.76 1.72
CA MET A 199 12.63 17.03 1.02
C MET A 199 11.26 17.40 0.44
N VAL A 200 10.97 18.69 0.34
CA VAL A 200 9.76 19.22 -0.28
C VAL A 200 10.12 20.19 -1.39
N ILE A 201 9.30 20.23 -2.42
CA ILE A 201 9.33 21.25 -3.46
C ILE A 201 8.25 22.26 -3.11
N ALA A 202 8.60 23.54 -3.02
CA ALA A 202 7.64 24.60 -2.69
C ALA A 202 7.95 25.90 -3.44
N PRO A 203 6.95 26.79 -3.62
CA PRO A 203 7.20 28.14 -4.09
C PRO A 203 8.09 28.90 -3.11
N ARG A 204 9.01 29.71 -3.64
CA ARG A 204 9.80 30.62 -2.81
C ARG A 204 8.93 31.70 -2.20
N ALA A 205 9.36 32.25 -1.07
CA ALA A 205 8.64 33.31 -0.36
C ALA A 205 8.39 34.59 -1.21
N ASP A 206 9.26 34.87 -2.17
CA ASP A 206 9.13 36.01 -3.11
C ASP A 206 8.29 35.68 -4.35
N ALA A 207 7.87 34.43 -4.53
CA ALA A 207 7.01 33.97 -5.63
C ALA A 207 5.96 32.94 -5.14
N PRO A 208 5.10 33.30 -4.17
CA PRO A 208 4.22 32.35 -3.47
C PRO A 208 3.15 31.69 -4.36
N SER A 209 2.95 32.18 -5.58
CA SER A 209 2.00 31.66 -6.55
C SER A 209 2.66 30.91 -7.71
N ALA A 210 3.95 30.59 -7.61
CA ALA A 210 4.65 29.81 -8.62
C ALA A 210 4.07 28.39 -8.68
N ASP A 211 3.83 27.88 -9.89
CA ASP A 211 3.51 26.47 -10.09
C ASP A 211 4.81 25.67 -10.04
N CYS A 212 5.02 24.92 -8.96
CA CYS A 212 6.22 24.11 -8.77
C CYS A 212 6.06 22.66 -9.21
N GLY A 213 5.00 22.37 -9.99
CA GLY A 213 4.76 21.06 -10.55
C GLY A 213 3.92 20.15 -9.67
N LEU A 214 3.58 18.98 -10.24
CA LEU A 214 2.65 18.00 -9.64
C LEU A 214 3.13 17.46 -8.29
N TYR A 215 4.44 17.39 -8.08
CA TYR A 215 5.05 16.83 -6.88
C TYR A 215 5.55 17.90 -5.89
N ALA A 216 4.99 19.11 -5.98
CA ALA A 216 5.18 20.16 -4.98
C ALA A 216 4.20 20.01 -3.81
N GLN A 217 4.52 20.65 -2.68
CA GLN A 217 3.61 20.74 -1.53
C GLN A 217 2.27 21.33 -1.96
N GLY A 218 1.18 20.64 -1.64
CA GLY A 218 -0.20 21.04 -1.91
C GLY A 218 -1.01 21.19 -0.63
N THR A 219 -2.30 21.50 -0.78
CA THR A 219 -3.26 21.54 0.33
C THR A 219 -3.94 20.21 0.58
N ASP A 220 -4.12 19.43 -0.48
CA ASP A 220 -4.94 18.22 -0.47
C ASP A 220 -4.09 16.97 -0.22
N TYR A 221 -2.79 17.06 -0.54
CA TYR A 221 -1.82 15.99 -0.40
C TYR A 221 -0.55 16.48 0.30
N ASP A 222 -0.07 15.66 1.22
CA ASP A 222 1.28 15.73 1.74
C ASP A 222 2.23 15.15 0.71
N THR A 223 2.86 16.06 -0.04
CA THR A 223 3.85 15.69 -1.04
C THR A 223 5.26 15.96 -0.56
N PHE A 224 6.09 14.92 -0.55
CA PHE A 224 7.49 15.01 -0.15
C PHE A 224 8.31 13.91 -0.84
N TRP A 225 9.63 14.03 -0.72
CA TRP A 225 10.59 13.18 -1.39
C TRP A 225 11.52 12.55 -0.37
N MET A 226 11.89 11.29 -0.58
CA MET A 226 12.84 10.59 0.28
C MET A 226 13.73 9.66 -0.53
N VAL A 227 14.94 9.43 -0.04
CA VAL A 227 15.88 8.46 -0.61
C VAL A 227 15.88 7.23 0.27
N SER A 228 15.89 6.02 -0.33
CA SER A 228 16.00 4.79 0.44
C SER A 228 17.28 4.77 1.29
N PRO A 229 17.30 4.11 2.46
CA PRO A 229 18.51 4.03 3.29
C PRO A 229 19.75 3.52 2.54
N ASP A 230 19.55 2.52 1.67
CA ASP A 230 20.61 1.92 0.85
C ASP A 230 20.98 2.75 -0.40
N LYS A 231 20.23 3.83 -0.66
CA LYS A 231 20.42 4.74 -1.80
C LYS A 231 20.29 4.07 -3.17
N ASP A 232 19.36 3.12 -3.27
CA ASP A 232 18.98 2.50 -4.54
C ASP A 232 17.83 3.24 -5.22
N TYR A 233 16.95 3.88 -4.42
CA TYR A 233 15.72 4.50 -4.90
C TYR A 233 15.48 5.90 -4.33
N VAL A 234 14.80 6.72 -5.13
CA VAL A 234 14.17 7.98 -4.75
C VAL A 234 12.65 7.79 -4.85
N TYR A 235 11.94 8.14 -3.79
CA TYR A 235 10.50 8.10 -3.70
C TYR A 235 9.95 9.53 -3.71
N ALA A 236 9.06 9.84 -4.64
CA ALA A 236 8.17 10.99 -4.58
C ALA A 236 6.84 10.51 -4.00
N VAL A 237 6.55 10.86 -2.76
CA VAL A 237 5.36 10.43 -2.04
C VAL A 237 4.32 11.54 -2.10
N SER A 238 3.06 11.19 -2.37
CA SER A 238 1.91 12.11 -2.37
C SER A 238 0.71 11.42 -1.74
N LEU A 239 0.53 11.62 -0.43
CA LEU A 239 -0.52 10.97 0.37
C LEU A 239 -1.57 11.99 0.83
N PRO A 240 -2.82 11.59 1.07
CA PRO A 240 -3.87 12.51 1.52
C PRO A 240 -3.47 13.26 2.80
N ALA A 241 -3.56 14.60 2.79
CA ALA A 241 -3.10 15.44 3.90
C ALA A 241 -3.93 15.29 5.18
N GLU A 242 -5.17 14.78 5.07
CA GLU A 242 -6.06 14.52 6.19
C GLU A 242 -5.72 13.25 6.98
N GLY A 243 -4.87 12.38 6.41
CA GLY A 243 -4.33 11.21 7.09
C GLY A 243 -3.69 10.22 6.13
N TRP A 244 -2.57 9.64 6.52
CA TRP A 244 -1.92 8.63 5.68
C TRP A 244 -2.50 7.24 5.99
N ASP A 245 -2.90 6.52 4.95
CA ASP A 245 -3.29 5.09 5.00
C ASP A 245 -2.17 4.18 4.46
N ILE A 246 -1.03 4.78 4.10
CA ILE A 246 0.23 4.12 3.72
C ILE A 246 1.31 4.69 4.63
N ASP A 247 2.18 3.83 5.13
CA ASP A 247 3.34 4.25 5.90
C ASP A 247 4.52 4.52 4.96
N PRO A 248 4.89 5.77 4.68
CA PRO A 248 5.96 6.07 3.75
C PRO A 248 7.34 5.61 4.24
N PHE A 249 7.48 5.27 5.52
CA PHE A 249 8.74 4.76 6.09
C PHE A 249 8.98 3.28 5.79
N SER A 250 7.99 2.58 5.25
CA SER A 250 7.97 1.12 5.17
C SER A 250 8.35 0.54 3.80
N PHE A 251 8.60 1.39 2.81
CA PHE A 251 8.89 0.94 1.44
C PHE A 251 10.21 0.17 1.35
N GLU A 252 10.12 -1.08 0.91
CA GLU A 252 11.25 -1.96 0.66
C GLU A 252 11.05 -2.73 -0.64
N VAL A 253 11.96 -2.56 -1.61
CA VAL A 253 11.94 -3.35 -2.85
C VAL A 253 12.64 -4.68 -2.59
N VAL A 254 11.96 -5.79 -2.88
CA VAL A 254 12.47 -7.14 -2.68
C VAL A 254 12.31 -7.98 -3.93
N THR A 255 13.28 -8.84 -4.20
CA THR A 255 13.12 -9.88 -5.21
C THR A 255 12.27 -11.03 -4.65
N PRO A 256 11.28 -11.53 -5.42
CA PRO A 256 10.47 -12.69 -5.04
C PRO A 256 11.29 -13.94 -4.69
N GLU A 257 10.83 -14.70 -3.70
CA GLU A 257 11.44 -15.97 -3.22
C GLU A 257 10.91 -17.24 -3.90
#